data_AF-A0A4D9CTH2-F1
#
_entry.id   AF-A0A4D9CTH2-F1
#
_cell.length_a   1.000
_cell.length_b   1.000
_cell.length_c   1.000
_cell.angle_alpha   90.00
_cell.angle_beta   90.00
_cell.angle_gamma   90.00
#
_symmetry.space_group_name_H-M   'P 1'
#
loop_
_entity.id
_entity.type
_entity.pdbx_description
1 polymer ?
#
loop_
_entity_poly.entity_id
_entity_poly.type
_entity_poly.pdbx_seq_one_letter_code
_entity_poly.pdbx_strand_id
1 'polypeptide(L)'
;MKRTRNSEALLQSCISQAGNTIFYRAGRVSDSFRAAHGLLIVHVWMLHKRLLMEGEEGKILEEALFDRLWDETTARIRALKVNELSVNSYVKEVQAYSFGACVSYDAALTVDGEEGRLDEMAGALYRYVYLRDEHLTEDHVLVLARYVLREFDSLKTLPKEAIFESRFKWGPLPAWGRGEGGRAGRRMHPRFVTPDGKAVEEEEGEVGDGREEREEEEGEEDKRGEWRTAFSEQGRMYYWNVRTRVSTYEKPY
;
A
#
# COMPACT_ATOMS: atom_id res chain seq x y z
N MET A 1 30.58 -14.87 -4.13
CA MET A 1 30.78 -14.44 -2.73
C MET A 1 30.46 -12.96 -2.49
N LYS A 2 31.06 -11.98 -3.21
CA LYS A 2 30.77 -10.54 -2.99
C LYS A 2 29.30 -10.16 -3.25
N ARG A 3 28.69 -10.65 -4.35
CA ARG A 3 27.27 -10.44 -4.70
C ARG A 3 26.32 -10.89 -3.57
N THR A 4 26.46 -12.13 -3.11
CA THR A 4 25.64 -12.72 -2.03
C THR A 4 25.74 -11.93 -0.73
N ARG A 5 26.96 -11.48 -0.36
CA ARG A 5 27.15 -10.67 0.85
C ARG A 5 26.50 -9.30 0.73
N ASN A 6 26.57 -8.69 -0.45
CA ASN A 6 26.04 -7.36 -0.68
C ASN A 6 24.50 -7.37 -0.71
N SER A 7 23.86 -8.33 -1.39
CA SER A 7 22.39 -8.43 -1.39
C SER A 7 21.84 -8.73 0.00
N GLU A 8 22.52 -9.59 0.77
CA GLU A 8 22.19 -9.85 2.18
C GLU A 8 22.30 -8.55 3.01
N ALA A 9 23.41 -7.82 2.88
CA ALA A 9 23.59 -6.57 3.63
C ALA A 9 22.57 -5.48 3.25
N LEU A 10 22.10 -5.45 2.01
CA LEU A 10 21.02 -4.57 1.58
C LEU A 10 19.69 -4.98 2.23
N LEU A 11 19.35 -6.28 2.17
CA LEU A 11 18.13 -6.78 2.80
C LEU A 11 18.12 -6.53 4.31
N GLN A 12 19.23 -6.80 5.00
CA GLN A 12 19.36 -6.56 6.43
C GLN A 12 19.24 -5.07 6.78
N SER A 13 19.70 -4.17 5.91
CA SER A 13 19.46 -2.73 6.06
C SER A 13 17.97 -2.39 6.01
N CYS A 14 17.23 -2.95 5.05
CA CYS A 14 15.76 -2.78 4.97
C CYS A 14 15.03 -3.38 6.18
N ILE A 15 15.38 -4.60 6.58
CA ILE A 15 14.77 -5.29 7.74
C ILE A 15 15.02 -4.48 9.01
N SER A 16 16.26 -4.02 9.23
CA SER A 16 16.62 -3.23 10.41
C SER A 16 15.85 -1.91 10.46
N GLN A 17 15.70 -1.24 9.31
CA GLN A 17 14.95 0.01 9.23
C GLN A 17 13.45 -0.21 9.44
N ALA A 18 12.84 -1.15 8.72
CA ALA A 18 11.42 -1.49 8.85
C ALA A 18 11.07 -2.06 10.25
N GLY A 19 12.04 -2.66 10.94
CA GLY A 19 11.92 -3.15 12.31
C GLY A 19 12.04 -2.05 13.37
N ASN A 20 12.26 -0.79 13.00
CA ASN A 20 12.40 0.28 13.98
C ASN A 20 11.10 0.51 14.76
N THR A 21 11.19 0.43 16.09
CA THR A 21 10.03 0.53 16.99
C THR A 21 9.21 1.82 16.84
N ILE A 22 9.78 2.91 16.30
CA ILE A 22 9.05 4.16 16.09
C ILE A 22 7.89 3.97 15.10
N PHE A 23 8.05 3.16 14.04
CA PHE A 23 6.98 2.89 13.08
C PHE A 23 5.75 2.24 13.74
N TYR A 24 5.99 1.36 14.71
CA TYR A 24 4.92 0.63 15.41
C TYR A 24 4.33 1.46 16.56
N ARG A 25 5.18 2.12 17.36
CA ARG A 25 4.74 2.86 18.55
C ARG A 25 4.12 4.21 18.22
N ALA A 26 4.89 5.09 17.57
CA ALA A 26 4.42 6.42 17.20
C ALA A 26 3.65 6.38 15.88
N GLY A 27 4.14 5.58 14.93
CA GLY A 27 3.53 5.45 13.62
C GLY A 27 2.29 4.58 13.58
N ARG A 28 1.93 3.88 14.67
CA ARG A 28 0.72 3.04 14.79
C ARG A 28 0.61 1.95 13.72
N VAL A 29 1.72 1.53 13.11
CA VAL A 29 1.70 0.35 12.23
C VAL A 29 1.42 -0.88 13.09
N SER A 30 0.45 -1.69 12.67
CA SER A 30 0.11 -2.95 13.36
C SER A 30 1.33 -3.88 13.44
N ASP A 31 1.43 -4.64 14.52
CA ASP A 31 2.43 -5.70 14.71
C ASP A 31 2.14 -6.98 13.89
N SER A 32 1.07 -6.97 13.09
CA SER A 32 0.74 -8.09 12.21
C SER A 32 1.82 -8.32 11.15
N PHE A 33 1.97 -9.58 10.73
CA PHE A 33 2.89 -9.97 9.65
C PHE A 33 2.70 -9.11 8.40
N ARG A 34 1.45 -8.84 8.02
CA ARG A 34 1.12 -8.12 6.78
C ARG A 34 1.53 -6.65 6.84
N ALA A 35 1.27 -5.97 7.95
CA ALA A 35 1.66 -4.57 8.13
C ALA A 35 3.18 -4.40 8.21
N ALA A 36 3.85 -5.25 8.99
CA ALA A 36 5.31 -5.29 9.07
C ALA A 36 5.96 -5.62 7.71
N HIS A 37 5.36 -6.54 6.94
CA HIS A 37 5.81 -6.86 5.58
C HIS A 37 5.60 -5.69 4.63
N GLY A 38 4.49 -4.95 4.72
CA GLY A 38 4.26 -3.72 3.96
C GLY A 38 5.36 -2.67 4.18
N LEU A 39 5.77 -2.46 5.43
CA LEU A 39 6.91 -1.59 5.75
C LEU A 39 8.24 -2.09 5.17
N LEU A 40 8.49 -3.41 5.21
CA LEU A 40 9.69 -3.97 4.60
C LEU A 40 9.70 -3.73 3.08
N ILE A 41 8.57 -3.97 2.42
CA ILE A 41 8.43 -3.83 0.97
C ILE A 41 8.64 -2.41 0.49
N VAL A 42 8.15 -1.37 1.20
CA VAL A 42 8.43 0.02 0.75
C VAL A 42 9.92 0.36 0.80
N HIS A 43 10.66 -0.14 1.80
CA HIS A 43 12.11 0.06 1.87
C HIS A 43 12.86 -0.71 0.78
N VAL A 44 12.47 -1.96 0.51
CA VAL A 44 13.03 -2.76 -0.59
C VAL A 44 12.72 -2.11 -1.94
N TRP A 45 11.50 -1.60 -2.14
CA TRP A 45 11.10 -0.91 -3.37
C TRP A 45 11.99 0.31 -3.64
N MET A 46 12.25 1.15 -2.63
CA MET A 46 13.14 2.30 -2.79
C MET A 46 14.55 1.89 -3.25
N LEU A 47 15.10 0.80 -2.68
CA LEU A 47 16.39 0.26 -3.11
C LEU A 47 16.34 -0.38 -4.49
N HIS A 48 15.28 -1.11 -4.82
CA HIS A 48 15.07 -1.68 -6.16
C HIS A 48 15.14 -0.58 -7.22
N LYS A 49 14.37 0.50 -7.06
CA LYS A 49 14.40 1.65 -7.99
C LYS A 49 15.77 2.28 -8.07
N ARG A 50 16.47 2.42 -6.93
CA ARG A 50 17.84 2.94 -6.89
C ARG A 50 18.83 2.03 -7.62
N LEU A 51 18.72 0.72 -7.48
CA LEU A 51 19.60 -0.26 -8.14
C LEU A 51 19.40 -0.26 -9.66
N LEU A 52 18.15 -0.16 -10.14
CA LEU A 52 17.87 -0.10 -11.58
C LEU A 52 18.54 1.09 -12.29
N MET A 53 18.88 2.16 -11.58
CA MET A 53 19.63 3.30 -12.14
C MET A 53 21.08 2.93 -12.53
N GLU A 54 21.62 1.82 -12.04
CA GLU A 54 23.01 1.39 -12.25
C GLU A 54 23.16 0.40 -13.42
N GLY A 55 22.10 0.24 -14.23
CA GLY A 55 22.09 -0.63 -15.41
C GLY A 55 22.23 -2.11 -15.05
N GLU A 56 22.98 -2.85 -15.87
CA GLU A 56 23.09 -4.31 -15.77
C GLU A 56 23.64 -4.79 -14.42
N GLU A 57 24.66 -4.12 -13.89
CA GLU A 57 25.21 -4.48 -12.58
C GLU A 57 24.19 -4.26 -11.45
N GLY A 58 23.36 -3.22 -11.58
CA GLY A 58 22.28 -2.92 -10.66
C GLY A 58 21.20 -4.00 -10.68
N LYS A 59 20.79 -4.41 -11.88
CA LYS A 59 19.83 -5.51 -12.09
C LYS A 59 20.32 -6.82 -11.48
N ILE A 60 21.59 -7.17 -11.69
CA ILE A 60 22.19 -8.37 -11.10
C ILE A 60 22.12 -8.34 -9.56
N LEU A 61 22.38 -7.19 -8.94
CA LEU A 61 22.30 -7.06 -7.49
C LEU A 61 20.85 -7.03 -6.98
N GLU A 62 19.94 -6.45 -7.76
CA GLU A 62 18.51 -6.38 -7.48
C GLU A 62 17.85 -7.77 -7.52
N GLU A 63 18.12 -8.60 -8.53
CA GLU A 63 17.64 -9.98 -8.59
C GLU A 63 18.11 -10.76 -7.35
N ALA A 64 19.37 -10.58 -6.96
CA ALA A 64 19.91 -11.22 -5.76
C ALA A 64 19.28 -10.68 -4.47
N LEU A 65 18.85 -9.42 -4.42
CA LEU A 65 18.11 -8.85 -3.29
C LEU A 65 16.72 -9.47 -3.18
N PHE A 66 16.00 -9.64 -4.31
CA PHE A 66 14.69 -10.29 -4.32
C PHE A 66 14.76 -11.77 -3.96
N ASP A 67 15.77 -12.51 -4.44
CA ASP A 67 16.00 -13.89 -4.02
C ASP A 67 16.11 -13.99 -2.49
N ARG A 68 16.95 -13.13 -1.87
CA ARG A 68 17.07 -13.07 -0.41
C ARG A 68 15.75 -12.68 0.27
N LEU A 69 15.03 -11.71 -0.28
CA LEU A 69 13.75 -11.27 0.27
C LEU A 69 12.75 -12.43 0.30
N TRP A 70 12.68 -13.25 -0.76
CA TRP A 70 11.73 -14.35 -0.82
C TRP A 70 12.14 -15.54 0.04
N ASP A 71 13.43 -15.82 0.17
CA ASP A 71 13.95 -16.78 1.14
C ASP A 71 13.55 -16.38 2.58
N GLU A 72 13.79 -15.12 2.94
CA GLU A 72 13.45 -14.55 4.25
C GLU A 72 11.92 -14.54 4.49
N THR A 73 11.14 -14.13 3.49
CA THR A 73 9.68 -14.13 3.56
C THR A 73 9.13 -15.55 3.78
N THR A 74 9.69 -16.53 3.08
CA THR A 74 9.33 -17.95 3.25
C THR A 74 9.65 -18.43 4.67
N ALA A 75 10.82 -18.08 5.21
CA ALA A 75 11.20 -18.40 6.58
C ALA A 75 10.25 -17.76 7.61
N ARG A 76 9.89 -16.49 7.43
CA ARG A 76 8.93 -15.78 8.30
C ARG A 76 7.53 -16.39 8.23
N ILE A 77 7.07 -16.82 7.06
CA ILE A 77 5.78 -17.52 6.90
C ILE A 77 5.82 -18.87 7.64
N ARG A 78 6.88 -19.65 7.49
CA ARG A 78 7.06 -20.91 8.24
C ARG A 78 7.06 -20.69 9.75
N ALA A 79 7.64 -19.58 10.21
CA ALA A 79 7.65 -19.21 11.63
C ALA A 79 6.25 -18.96 12.21
N LEU A 80 5.25 -18.68 11.36
CA LEU A 80 3.83 -18.60 11.76
C LEU A 80 3.20 -19.99 12.00
N LYS A 81 3.96 -21.08 11.87
CA LYS A 81 3.53 -22.47 12.09
C LYS A 81 2.35 -22.89 11.22
N VAL A 82 2.30 -22.36 9.99
CA VAL A 82 1.35 -22.81 8.96
C VAL A 82 1.71 -24.23 8.49
N ASN A 83 0.76 -24.91 7.84
CA ASN A 83 1.01 -26.20 7.21
C ASN A 83 2.08 -26.08 6.11
N GLU A 84 3.10 -26.96 6.09
CA GLU A 84 4.20 -26.92 5.12
C GLU A 84 3.70 -27.01 3.66
N LEU A 85 2.62 -27.77 3.40
CA LEU A 85 2.00 -27.87 2.07
C LEU A 85 1.38 -26.55 1.61
N SER A 86 1.02 -25.66 2.55
CA SER A 86 0.41 -24.36 2.28
C SER A 86 1.42 -23.22 2.18
N VAL A 87 2.68 -23.42 2.59
CA VAL A 87 3.73 -22.38 2.61
C VAL A 87 3.88 -21.72 1.24
N ASN A 88 3.98 -22.52 0.17
CA ASN A 88 4.14 -22.00 -1.19
C ASN A 88 2.92 -21.18 -1.66
N SER A 89 1.71 -21.51 -1.20
CA SER A 89 0.51 -20.71 -1.49
C SER A 89 0.60 -19.33 -0.84
N TYR A 90 0.95 -19.31 0.45
CA TYR A 90 1.10 -18.06 1.20
C TYR A 90 2.25 -17.20 0.65
N VAL A 91 3.37 -17.80 0.25
CA VAL A 91 4.47 -17.07 -0.40
C VAL A 91 3.98 -16.40 -1.68
N LYS A 92 3.22 -17.10 -2.53
CA LYS A 92 2.64 -16.52 -3.76
C LYS A 92 1.67 -15.38 -3.47
N GLU A 93 0.81 -15.52 -2.45
CA GLU A 93 -0.11 -14.46 -2.03
C GLU A 93 0.65 -13.21 -1.53
N VAL A 94 1.70 -13.41 -0.73
CA VAL A 94 2.54 -12.32 -0.22
C VAL A 94 3.34 -11.67 -1.35
N GLN A 95 3.84 -12.43 -2.31
CA GLN A 95 4.48 -11.91 -3.52
C GLN A 95 3.52 -11.04 -4.33
N ALA A 96 2.32 -11.54 -4.64
CA ALA A 96 1.30 -10.79 -5.37
C ALA A 96 0.94 -9.48 -4.66
N TYR A 97 0.78 -9.53 -3.33
CA TYR A 97 0.54 -8.34 -2.51
C TYR A 97 1.70 -7.34 -2.57
N SER A 98 2.94 -7.83 -2.48
CA SER A 98 4.15 -7.00 -2.51
C SER A 98 4.32 -6.29 -3.86
N PHE A 99 4.10 -7.01 -4.98
CA PHE A 99 4.17 -6.40 -6.31
C PHE A 99 3.04 -5.39 -6.54
N GLY A 100 1.82 -5.66 -6.04
CA GLY A 100 0.74 -4.68 -6.06
C GLY A 100 1.09 -3.39 -5.30
N ALA A 101 1.79 -3.51 -4.17
CA ALA A 101 2.31 -2.37 -3.43
C ALA A 101 3.32 -1.57 -4.27
N CYS A 102 4.31 -2.24 -4.86
CA CYS A 102 5.30 -1.61 -5.73
C CYS A 102 4.66 -0.86 -6.91
N VAL A 103 3.65 -1.44 -7.56
CA VAL A 103 2.92 -0.79 -8.66
C VAL A 103 2.21 0.48 -8.16
N SER A 104 1.60 0.45 -6.97
CA SER A 104 0.99 1.65 -6.38
C SER A 104 2.02 2.73 -6.04
N TYR A 105 3.19 2.35 -5.53
CA TYR A 105 4.27 3.29 -5.25
C TYR A 105 4.84 3.91 -6.54
N ASP A 106 4.98 3.12 -7.59
CA ASP A 106 5.39 3.61 -8.91
C ASP A 106 4.36 4.58 -9.50
N ALA A 107 3.06 4.26 -9.40
CA ALA A 107 1.99 5.15 -9.84
C ALA A 107 2.02 6.50 -9.10
N ALA A 108 2.26 6.50 -7.78
CA ALA A 108 2.41 7.72 -7.01
C ALA A 108 3.53 8.62 -7.56
N LEU A 109 4.66 8.04 -7.98
CA LEU A 109 5.78 8.81 -8.55
C LEU A 109 5.47 9.43 -9.92
N THR A 110 4.47 8.92 -10.64
CA THR A 110 4.04 9.47 -11.94
C THR A 110 3.08 10.65 -11.83
N VAL A 111 2.56 10.93 -10.64
CA VAL A 111 1.68 12.08 -10.41
C VAL A 111 2.48 13.38 -10.50
N ASP A 112 1.95 14.32 -11.27
CA ASP A 112 2.49 15.67 -11.38
C ASP A 112 2.22 16.49 -10.11
N GLY A 113 3.22 17.29 -9.71
CA GLY A 113 3.16 18.11 -8.51
C GLY A 113 3.52 17.35 -7.22
N GLU A 114 4.13 18.08 -6.29
CA GLU A 114 4.60 17.51 -5.01
C GLU A 114 3.44 17.05 -4.13
N GLU A 115 2.36 17.83 -4.07
CA GLU A 115 1.17 17.55 -3.26
C GLU A 115 0.42 16.30 -3.77
N GLY A 116 0.18 16.21 -5.08
CA GLY A 116 -0.48 15.05 -5.68
C GLY A 116 0.32 13.75 -5.50
N ARG A 117 1.65 13.81 -5.68
CA ARG A 117 2.53 12.67 -5.41
C ARG A 117 2.49 12.25 -3.94
N LEU A 118 2.50 13.22 -3.03
CA LEU A 118 2.44 12.97 -1.60
C LEU A 118 1.14 12.27 -1.20
N ASP A 119 0.02 12.75 -1.74
CA ASP A 119 -1.31 12.19 -1.50
C ASP A 119 -1.45 10.76 -2.07
N GLU A 120 -1.04 10.51 -3.31
CA GLU A 120 -1.11 9.14 -3.87
C GLU A 120 -0.16 8.18 -3.14
N MET A 121 1.03 8.65 -2.73
CA MET A 121 1.93 7.86 -1.90
C MET A 121 1.30 7.52 -0.54
N ALA A 122 0.62 8.49 0.09
CA ALA A 122 -0.14 8.24 1.32
C ALA A 122 -1.27 7.22 1.07
N GLY A 123 -1.99 7.33 -0.04
CA GLY A 123 -2.99 6.36 -0.47
C GLY A 123 -2.45 4.93 -0.57
N ALA A 124 -1.30 4.77 -1.22
CA ALA A 124 -0.62 3.47 -1.31
C ALA A 124 -0.22 2.95 0.07
N LEU A 125 0.41 3.76 0.91
CA LEU A 125 0.82 3.36 2.26
C LEU A 125 -0.37 3.03 3.16
N TYR A 126 -1.48 3.74 3.03
CA TYR A 126 -2.72 3.43 3.73
C TYR A 126 -3.22 2.02 3.39
N ARG A 127 -3.21 1.66 2.09
CA ARG A 127 -3.63 0.33 1.60
C ARG A 127 -2.66 -0.78 2.02
N TYR A 128 -1.35 -0.54 1.95
CA TYR A 128 -0.34 -1.60 2.04
C TYR A 128 0.41 -1.71 3.37
N VAL A 129 0.55 -0.61 4.10
CA VAL A 129 1.21 -0.57 5.41
C VAL A 129 0.19 -0.54 6.54
N TYR A 130 -0.78 0.36 6.43
CA TYR A 130 -1.81 0.54 7.46
C TYR A 130 -3.03 -0.36 7.31
N LEU A 131 -3.07 -1.16 6.24
CA LEU A 131 -4.15 -2.12 5.98
C LEU A 131 -5.55 -1.50 6.01
N ARG A 132 -5.65 -0.23 5.59
CA ARG A 132 -6.88 0.58 5.59
C ARG A 132 -7.49 0.77 7.00
N ASP A 133 -6.65 1.00 8.01
CA ASP A 133 -7.12 1.30 9.37
C ASP A 133 -7.88 2.64 9.43
N GLU A 134 -9.21 2.54 9.52
CA GLU A 134 -10.15 3.67 9.55
C GLU A 134 -9.98 4.60 10.76
N HIS A 135 -9.20 4.21 11.77
CA HIS A 135 -8.91 5.01 12.96
C HIS A 135 -7.71 5.95 12.79
N LEU A 136 -7.08 5.94 11.61
CA LEU A 136 -5.99 6.84 11.27
C LEU A 136 -6.52 8.07 10.54
N THR A 137 -5.95 9.22 10.87
CA THR A 137 -6.18 10.46 10.13
C THR A 137 -5.29 10.50 8.90
N GLU A 138 -5.72 11.24 7.89
CA GLU A 138 -4.92 11.52 6.70
C GLU A 138 -3.52 12.10 7.06
N ASP A 139 -3.48 13.11 7.94
CA ASP A 139 -2.24 13.72 8.44
C ASP A 139 -1.25 12.70 9.01
N HIS A 140 -1.76 11.66 9.68
CA HIS A 140 -0.93 10.61 10.28
C HIS A 140 -0.25 9.75 9.21
N VAL A 141 -0.97 9.41 8.13
CA VAL A 141 -0.43 8.67 7.00
C VAL A 141 0.54 9.53 6.18
N LEU A 142 0.22 10.81 6.01
CA LEU A 142 1.06 11.79 5.31
C LEU A 142 2.46 11.94 5.94
N VAL A 143 2.60 11.73 7.27
CA VAL A 143 3.92 11.71 7.93
C VAL A 143 4.78 10.57 7.38
N LEU A 144 4.22 9.38 7.19
CA LEU A 144 4.95 8.25 6.60
C LEU A 144 5.25 8.48 5.13
N ALA A 145 4.30 9.03 4.37
CA ALA A 145 4.48 9.34 2.95
C ALA A 145 5.62 10.35 2.71
N ARG A 146 5.68 11.42 3.52
CA ARG A 146 6.80 12.38 3.49
C ARG A 146 8.14 11.71 3.79
N TYR A 147 8.19 10.82 4.77
CA TYR A 147 9.39 10.04 5.05
C TYR A 147 9.81 9.19 3.84
N VAL A 148 8.88 8.43 3.23
CA VAL A 148 9.18 7.56 2.09
C VAL A 148 9.70 8.36 0.90
N LEU A 149 9.04 9.46 0.53
CA LEU A 149 9.48 10.28 -0.60
C LEU A 149 10.84 10.93 -0.34
N ARG A 150 11.07 11.44 0.86
CA ARG A 150 12.37 12.01 1.26
C ARG A 150 13.49 10.97 1.22
N GLU A 151 13.25 9.77 1.75
CA GLU A 151 14.23 8.68 1.72
C GLU A 151 14.53 8.23 0.29
N PHE A 152 13.48 8.10 -0.53
CA PHE A 152 13.62 7.78 -1.93
C PHE A 152 14.48 8.82 -2.68
N ASP A 153 14.25 10.10 -2.44
CA ASP A 153 15.06 11.18 -3.01
C ASP A 153 16.51 11.16 -2.51
N SER A 154 16.72 10.96 -1.22
CA SER A 154 18.05 10.84 -0.61
C SER A 154 18.85 9.69 -1.24
N LEU A 155 18.25 8.50 -1.38
CA LEU A 155 18.93 7.33 -1.95
C LEU A 155 19.45 7.58 -3.37
N LYS A 156 18.72 8.33 -4.19
CA LYS A 156 19.14 8.69 -5.57
C LYS A 156 20.42 9.52 -5.59
N THR A 157 20.69 10.29 -4.54
CA THR A 157 21.89 11.15 -4.45
C THR A 157 23.16 10.41 -4.02
N LEU A 158 23.01 9.18 -3.50
CA LEU A 158 24.15 8.42 -2.98
C LEU A 158 25.00 7.82 -4.11
N PRO A 159 26.33 7.77 -3.95
CA PRO A 159 27.21 7.16 -4.93
C PRO A 159 26.96 5.65 -5.04
N LYS A 160 27.14 5.12 -6.24
CA LYS A 160 26.93 3.70 -6.57
C LYS A 160 27.60 2.77 -5.57
N GLU A 161 28.86 3.02 -5.22
CA GLU A 161 29.67 2.18 -4.34
C GLU A 161 29.09 2.13 -2.92
N ALA A 162 28.47 3.21 -2.45
CA ALA A 162 27.82 3.24 -1.15
C ALA A 162 26.56 2.35 -1.14
N ILE A 163 25.77 2.35 -2.22
CA ILE A 163 24.62 1.46 -2.36
C ILE A 163 25.10 0.01 -2.50
N PHE A 164 25.98 -0.26 -3.46
CA PHE A 164 26.42 -1.62 -3.79
C PHE A 164 27.09 -2.34 -2.63
N GLU A 165 27.75 -1.61 -1.74
CA GLU A 165 28.46 -2.16 -0.59
C GLU A 165 27.68 -1.99 0.72
N SER A 166 26.40 -1.59 0.64
CA SER A 166 25.50 -1.31 1.78
C SER A 166 26.14 -0.39 2.84
N ARG A 167 26.87 0.63 2.39
CA ARG A 167 27.51 1.65 3.22
C ARG A 167 26.73 2.96 3.24
N PHE A 168 25.40 2.85 3.32
CA PHE A 168 24.52 3.99 3.50
C PHE A 168 23.75 3.86 4.81
N LYS A 169 23.13 4.96 5.22
CA LYS A 169 22.19 4.98 6.33
C LYS A 169 20.90 5.59 5.83
N TRP A 170 19.79 5.06 6.32
CA TRP A 170 18.50 5.71 6.21
C TRP A 170 18.53 7.04 6.97
N GLY A 171 17.81 8.03 6.47
CA GLY A 171 17.64 9.31 7.11
C GLY A 171 16.82 9.22 8.41
N PRO A 172 16.55 10.38 9.05
CA PRO A 172 15.91 10.42 10.35
C PRO A 172 14.50 9.83 10.32
N LEU A 173 14.15 9.04 11.33
CA LEU A 173 12.84 8.41 11.41
C LEU A 173 11.69 9.45 11.38
N PRO A 174 10.51 9.08 10.85
CA PRO A 174 9.36 9.97 10.84
C PRO A 174 8.97 10.35 12.28
N ALA A 175 8.61 11.61 12.45
CA ALA A 175 8.15 12.16 13.72
C ALA A 175 6.64 12.40 13.65
N TRP A 176 5.86 11.44 14.15
CA TRP A 176 4.44 11.67 14.42
C TRP A 176 4.34 12.56 15.65
N GLY A 177 3.68 13.72 15.52
CA GLY A 177 3.47 14.63 16.64
C GLY A 177 2.73 13.92 17.77
N ARG A 178 3.10 14.19 19.04
CA ARG A 178 2.19 13.85 20.15
C ARG A 178 0.94 14.67 19.92
N GLY A 179 -0.20 14.01 19.70
CA GLY A 179 -1.43 14.67 19.30
C GLY A 179 -1.73 15.90 20.15
N GLU A 180 -1.63 17.07 19.54
CA GLU A 180 -2.43 18.21 19.97
C GLU A 180 -3.86 17.94 19.49
N GLY A 181 -4.81 18.06 20.41
CA GLY A 181 -6.17 17.59 20.27
C GLY A 181 -6.84 17.99 18.96
N GLY A 182 -7.59 17.01 18.42
CA GLY A 182 -8.71 17.17 17.51
C GLY A 182 -8.81 18.50 16.76
N ARG A 183 -7.98 18.68 15.73
CA ARG A 183 -8.58 19.11 14.47
C ARG A 183 -9.18 17.87 13.84
N ALA A 184 -10.45 17.93 13.48
CA ALA A 184 -11.13 16.88 12.74
C ALA A 184 -10.41 16.67 11.41
N GLY A 185 -9.31 15.91 11.41
CA GLY A 185 -8.64 15.47 10.21
C GLY A 185 -9.64 14.66 9.40
N ARG A 186 -9.70 14.92 8.09
CA ARG A 186 -10.55 14.13 7.21
C ARG A 186 -10.21 12.65 7.38
N ARG A 187 -11.24 11.83 7.53
CA ARG A 187 -11.08 10.38 7.53
C ARG A 187 -10.63 9.96 6.13
N MET A 188 -9.67 9.06 6.06
CA MET A 188 -9.14 8.62 4.78
C MET A 188 -10.13 7.66 4.12
N HIS A 189 -10.77 8.11 3.03
CA HIS A 189 -11.59 7.27 2.19
C HIS A 189 -10.71 6.63 1.09
N PRO A 190 -10.90 5.33 0.77
CA PRO A 190 -10.12 4.70 -0.28
C PRO A 190 -10.40 5.38 -1.63
N ARG A 191 -9.44 6.09 -2.22
CA ARG A 191 -9.50 6.42 -3.65
C ARG A 191 -9.21 5.14 -4.44
N PHE A 192 -10.18 4.72 -5.24
CA PHE A 192 -10.02 3.61 -6.17
C PHE A 192 -9.24 4.10 -7.38
N VAL A 193 -8.08 3.48 -7.64
CA VAL A 193 -7.30 3.69 -8.86
C VAL A 193 -7.54 2.46 -9.73
N THR A 194 -7.99 2.66 -10.97
CA THR A 194 -8.15 1.59 -11.94
C THR A 194 -6.78 1.09 -12.42
N PRO A 195 -6.66 -0.11 -13.03
CA PRO A 195 -5.38 -0.65 -13.50
C PRO A 195 -4.60 0.25 -14.49
N ASP A 196 -5.27 1.22 -15.09
CA ASP A 196 -4.75 2.23 -16.00
C ASP A 196 -4.32 3.55 -15.32
N GLY A 197 -4.32 3.62 -13.98
CA GLY A 197 -3.74 4.74 -13.23
C GLY A 197 -4.62 6.00 -13.17
N LYS A 198 -5.90 5.91 -13.53
CA LYS A 198 -6.84 7.04 -13.44
C LYS A 198 -7.56 7.04 -12.10
N ALA A 199 -7.60 8.22 -11.46
CA ALA A 199 -8.45 8.48 -10.31
C ALA A 199 -9.91 8.58 -10.78
N VAL A 200 -10.83 7.90 -10.09
CA VAL A 200 -12.27 8.11 -10.27
C VAL A 200 -12.68 9.26 -9.35
N GLU A 201 -13.06 10.40 -9.92
CA GLU A 201 -13.68 11.49 -9.17
C GLU A 201 -15.13 11.11 -8.86
N GLU A 202 -15.51 11.11 -7.57
CA GLU A 202 -16.93 11.11 -7.18
C GLU A 202 -17.47 12.53 -7.42
N GLU A 203 -18.37 12.70 -8.38
CA GLU A 203 -19.13 13.94 -8.54
C GLU A 203 -20.03 14.14 -7.31
N GLU A 204 -19.71 15.15 -6.49
CA GLU A 204 -20.64 15.67 -5.47
C GLU A 204 -21.81 16.37 -6.18
N GLY A 205 -22.96 15.69 -6.23
CA GLY A 205 -24.18 16.25 -6.80
C GLY A 205 -24.70 17.47 -6.02
N GLU A 206 -24.84 18.59 -6.72
CA GLU A 206 -25.45 19.82 -6.21
C GLU A 206 -26.90 19.60 -5.74
N VAL A 207 -27.21 20.07 -4.53
CA VAL A 207 -28.55 20.05 -3.94
C VAL A 207 -29.36 21.22 -4.49
N GLY A 208 -30.27 20.94 -5.43
CA GLY A 208 -31.28 21.87 -5.90
C GLY A 208 -32.52 21.87 -4.99
N ASP A 209 -32.81 23.03 -4.40
CA ASP A 209 -34.03 23.36 -3.65
C ASP A 209 -35.27 23.34 -4.56
N GLY A 210 -36.31 22.64 -4.12
CA GLY A 210 -37.56 22.45 -4.87
C GLY A 210 -38.65 21.90 -3.96
N ARG A 211 -39.30 22.80 -3.21
CA ARG A 211 -40.57 22.55 -2.53
C ARG A 211 -41.66 22.18 -3.55
N GLU A 212 -42.36 21.08 -3.31
CA GLU A 212 -43.81 20.95 -3.54
C GLU A 212 -44.37 19.80 -2.67
N GLU A 213 -45.60 20.01 -2.19
CA GLU A 213 -46.27 19.29 -1.10
C GLU A 213 -47.07 18.06 -1.58
N ARG A 214 -47.36 17.16 -0.61
CA ARG A 214 -48.34 16.04 -0.59
C ARG A 214 -47.91 14.77 -1.34
N GLU A 215 -48.08 13.55 -0.82
CA GLU A 215 -49.10 12.97 0.08
C GLU A 215 -48.49 11.78 0.87
N GLU A 216 -49.07 11.45 2.02
CA GLU A 216 -48.69 10.30 2.85
C GLU A 216 -49.06 8.98 2.17
N GLU A 217 -48.07 8.18 1.79
CA GLU A 217 -48.22 6.73 1.55
C GLU A 217 -47.17 5.96 2.35
N GLU A 218 -47.67 4.90 2.99
CA GLU A 218 -47.01 4.11 4.02
C GLU A 218 -45.82 3.30 3.48
N GLY A 219 -44.66 3.48 4.12
CA GLY A 219 -43.62 2.46 4.33
C GLY A 219 -43.22 1.56 3.15
N GLU A 220 -42.49 2.10 2.17
CA GLU A 220 -41.60 1.28 1.33
C GLU A 220 -40.19 1.26 1.95
N GLU A 221 -39.84 0.14 2.61
CA GLU A 221 -38.44 -0.18 2.91
C GLU A 221 -37.61 -0.14 1.62
N ASP A 222 -36.63 0.75 1.59
CA ASP A 222 -35.67 0.92 0.49
C ASP A 222 -34.90 -0.39 0.21
N LYS A 223 -35.40 -1.16 -0.76
CA LYS A 223 -34.78 -2.40 -1.25
C LYS A 223 -33.58 -2.18 -2.18
N ARG A 224 -33.14 -0.93 -2.41
CA ARG A 224 -32.00 -0.65 -3.31
C ARG A 224 -30.63 -0.89 -2.66
N GLY A 225 -30.59 -1.14 -1.35
CA GLY A 225 -29.34 -1.34 -0.60
C GLY A 225 -28.68 -2.72 -0.71
N GLU A 226 -29.33 -3.73 -1.32
CA GLU A 226 -28.88 -5.13 -1.17
C GLU A 226 -28.06 -5.70 -2.33
N TRP A 227 -28.06 -5.06 -3.50
CA TRP A 227 -27.35 -5.53 -4.69
C TRP A 227 -26.10 -4.67 -4.97
N ARG A 228 -24.97 -5.34 -5.20
CA ARG A 228 -23.68 -4.71 -5.50
C ARG A 228 -23.24 -5.12 -6.90
N THR A 229 -22.60 -4.22 -7.63
CA THR A 229 -22.03 -4.51 -8.96
C THR A 229 -20.56 -4.91 -8.85
N ALA A 230 -20.15 -5.89 -9.64
CA ALA A 230 -18.76 -6.32 -9.77
C ALA A 230 -18.48 -6.75 -11.22
N PHE A 231 -17.21 -6.84 -11.60
CA PHE A 231 -16.79 -7.38 -12.90
C PHE A 231 -16.31 -8.82 -12.76
N SER A 232 -16.71 -9.68 -13.69
CA SER A 232 -16.15 -11.02 -13.81
C SER A 232 -14.71 -10.99 -14.32
N GLU A 233 -14.00 -12.10 -14.24
CA GLU A 233 -12.64 -12.26 -14.80
C GLU A 233 -12.58 -11.99 -16.31
N GLN A 234 -13.72 -12.02 -17.00
CA GLN A 234 -13.88 -11.74 -18.42
C GLN A 234 -14.31 -10.28 -18.69
N GLY A 235 -14.32 -9.42 -17.67
CA GLY A 235 -14.71 -8.02 -17.77
C GLY A 235 -16.21 -7.77 -17.92
N ARG A 236 -17.07 -8.77 -17.65
CA ARG A 236 -18.53 -8.62 -17.75
C ARG A 236 -19.11 -8.22 -16.39
N MET A 237 -19.94 -7.17 -16.38
CA MET A 237 -20.60 -6.71 -15.16
C MET A 237 -21.63 -7.75 -14.68
N TYR A 238 -21.61 -8.05 -13.39
CA TYR A 238 -22.61 -8.87 -12.70
C TYR A 238 -23.01 -8.22 -11.38
N TYR A 239 -24.22 -8.53 -10.92
CA TYR A 239 -24.81 -8.07 -9.67
C TYR A 239 -24.76 -9.21 -8.66
N TRP A 240 -24.36 -8.93 -7.43
CA TRP A 240 -24.38 -9.91 -6.34
C TRP A 240 -25.13 -9.36 -5.14
N ASN A 241 -26.03 -10.17 -4.57
CA ASN A 241 -26.81 -9.82 -3.40
C ASN A 241 -26.01 -10.16 -2.14
N VAL A 242 -25.76 -9.16 -1.31
CA VAL A 242 -24.87 -9.28 -0.14
C VAL A 242 -25.46 -10.21 0.93
N ARG A 243 -26.79 -10.32 0.98
CA ARG A 243 -27.55 -11.11 1.96
C ARG A 243 -27.80 -12.54 1.51
N THR A 244 -28.26 -12.74 0.28
CA THR A 244 -28.62 -14.08 -0.24
C THR A 244 -27.45 -14.81 -0.90
N ARG A 245 -26.33 -14.13 -1.16
CA ARG A 245 -25.16 -14.65 -1.88
C ARG A 245 -25.48 -15.14 -3.30
N VAL A 246 -26.57 -14.64 -3.89
CA VAL A 246 -26.97 -14.89 -5.27
C VAL A 246 -26.29 -13.87 -6.19
N SER A 247 -25.80 -14.35 -7.34
CA SER A 247 -25.25 -13.50 -8.40
C SER A 247 -26.08 -13.62 -9.68
N THR A 248 -26.26 -12.51 -10.40
CA THR A 248 -26.95 -12.44 -11.70
C THR A 248 -26.24 -11.49 -12.65
N TYR A 249 -26.33 -11.73 -13.96
CA TYR A 249 -25.80 -10.82 -14.99
C TYR A 249 -26.85 -9.82 -15.49
N GLU A 250 -28.10 -10.00 -15.11
CA GLU A 250 -29.21 -9.10 -15.42
C GLU A 250 -29.45 -8.16 -14.25
N LYS A 251 -29.79 -6.89 -14.54
CA LYS A 251 -30.02 -5.89 -13.49
C LYS A 251 -31.22 -6.31 -12.63
N PRO A 252 -31.03 -6.57 -11.33
CA PRO A 252 -32.16 -6.81 -10.43
C PRO A 252 -32.95 -5.52 -10.26
N TYR A 253 -34.27 -5.66 -10.17
CA TYR A 253 -35.31 -4.62 -10.10
C TYR A 253 -34.91 -3.35 -9.32
#